data_AF-A0A3B9EPV3-F1
#
_entry.id   AF-A0A3B9EPV3-F1
#
_cell.length_a   1.000
_cell.length_b   1.000
_cell.length_c   1.000
_cell.angle_alpha   90.00
_cell.angle_beta   90.00
_cell.angle_gamma   90.00
#
_symmetry.space_group_name_H-M   'P 1'
#
loop_
_entity.id
_entity.type
_entity.pdbx_description
1 polymer ?
#
loop_
_entity_poly.entity_id
_entity_poly.type
_entity_poly.pdbx_seq_one_letter_code
_entity_poly.pdbx_strand_id
1 'polypeptide(L)'
;MDQAALSDTHRGMEIVGMQLPPAADYDIPLADPAATVAKIKAAVERVVKFSPVSVRGLAALAKAGKIRIVYDAAFPERSLSRVVIAAYLVGEFQPQDGKRDFTVVVGRFGANWSVEDLAAVLVHELIGHGIQRLKNRFGHDRPIDLECEARLWQQLYYTDAKMPQDTREMVDFRRATDRRVCHDFRRFVGKTQPAMMRDWDHGRPDMPGLLEVFQDYYALIRKARARKGKKN
;
A
#
# COMPACT_ATOMS: atom_id res chain seq x y z
N MET A 1 33.79 -8.36 7.86
CA MET A 1 33.45 -6.98 8.30
C MET A 1 31.96 -6.82 8.08
N ASP A 2 31.16 -6.97 9.14
CA ASP A 2 29.70 -6.81 9.07
C ASP A 2 29.38 -5.34 8.85
N GLN A 3 28.93 -5.00 7.65
CA GLN A 3 28.91 -3.62 7.17
C GLN A 3 27.70 -2.79 7.64
N ALA A 4 27.09 -2.99 8.81
CA ALA A 4 25.83 -2.33 9.26
C ALA A 4 24.69 -2.26 8.20
N ALA A 5 23.46 -1.91 8.60
CA ALA A 5 22.43 -1.56 7.61
C ALA A 5 22.66 -0.11 7.16
N LEU A 6 22.42 0.20 5.88
CA LEU A 6 22.36 1.60 5.44
C LEU A 6 21.08 2.20 6.00
N SER A 7 21.18 3.23 6.84
CA SER A 7 20.01 3.95 7.34
C SER A 7 20.12 5.43 6.99
N ASP A 8 19.03 6.00 6.48
CA ASP A 8 18.90 7.42 6.23
C ASP A 8 17.49 7.93 6.58
N THR A 9 17.38 9.22 6.89
CA THR A 9 16.10 9.88 7.13
C THR A 9 15.72 10.75 5.93
N HIS A 10 14.50 10.58 5.42
CA HIS A 10 14.00 11.36 4.31
C HIS A 10 12.56 11.81 4.57
N ARG A 11 12.34 13.13 4.60
CA ARG A 11 11.04 13.75 4.98
C ARG A 11 10.44 13.19 6.29
N GLY A 12 11.29 12.95 7.28
CA GLY A 12 10.88 12.41 8.58
C GLY A 12 10.54 10.91 8.58
N MET A 13 10.77 10.21 7.47
CA MET A 13 10.66 8.74 7.37
C MET A 13 12.05 8.12 7.48
N GLU A 14 12.16 7.04 8.24
CA GLU A 14 13.38 6.23 8.28
C GLU A 14 13.37 5.28 7.07
N ILE A 15 14.45 5.31 6.27
CA ILE A 15 14.63 4.43 5.13
C ILE A 15 15.87 3.59 5.36
N VAL A 16 15.69 2.28 5.40
CA VAL A 16 16.75 1.32 5.73
C VAL A 16 17.00 0.41 4.54
N GLY A 17 18.24 0.30 4.08
CA GLY A 17 18.71 -0.72 3.16
C GLY A 17 19.42 -1.82 3.93
N MET A 18 18.82 -3.02 3.96
CA MET A 18 19.46 -4.19 4.54
C MET A 18 20.64 -4.63 3.68
N GLN A 19 21.60 -5.31 4.30
CA GLN A 19 22.70 -5.92 3.57
C GLN A 19 22.17 -6.98 2.61
N LEU A 20 22.87 -7.14 1.49
CA LEU A 20 22.56 -8.23 0.59
C LEU A 20 22.79 -9.56 1.31
N PRO A 21 21.85 -10.51 1.19
CA PRO A 21 22.08 -11.86 1.68
C PRO A 21 23.26 -12.50 0.94
N PRO A 22 23.86 -13.57 1.48
CA PRO A 22 24.95 -14.29 0.81
C PRO A 22 24.61 -14.62 -0.64
N ALA A 23 25.65 -14.59 -1.49
CA ALA A 23 25.51 -14.94 -2.89
C ALA A 23 24.89 -16.34 -3.03
N ALA A 24 23.79 -16.41 -3.78
CA ALA A 24 23.03 -17.61 -4.06
C ALA A 24 22.28 -17.43 -5.39
N ASP A 25 21.74 -18.50 -5.95
CA ASP A 25 20.93 -18.42 -7.17
C ASP A 25 19.59 -17.78 -6.83
N TYR A 26 19.45 -16.48 -7.08
CA TYR A 26 18.20 -15.75 -6.92
C TYR A 26 17.43 -15.73 -8.24
N ASP A 27 16.11 -15.75 -8.12
CA ASP A 27 15.13 -15.70 -9.21
C ASP A 27 15.26 -14.42 -10.07
N ILE A 28 15.90 -13.38 -9.53
CA ILE A 28 16.20 -12.11 -10.20
C ILE A 28 17.52 -11.53 -9.67
N PRO A 29 18.20 -10.64 -10.44
CA PRO A 29 19.33 -9.88 -9.92
C PRO A 29 18.93 -9.05 -8.70
N LEU A 30 19.74 -9.14 -7.64
CA LEU A 30 19.55 -8.34 -6.44
C LEU A 30 20.05 -6.92 -6.67
N ALA A 31 19.21 -5.94 -6.36
CA ALA A 31 19.56 -4.53 -6.49
C ALA A 31 20.46 -4.09 -5.33
N ASP A 32 21.43 -3.23 -5.63
CA ASP A 32 22.29 -2.59 -4.64
C ASP A 32 21.44 -1.85 -3.56
N PRO A 33 21.72 -2.04 -2.26
CA PRO A 33 20.95 -1.38 -1.20
C PRO A 33 20.98 0.15 -1.27
N ALA A 34 22.11 0.77 -1.59
CA ALA A 34 22.22 2.23 -1.64
C ALA A 34 21.42 2.81 -2.81
N ALA A 35 21.53 2.19 -3.99
CA ALA A 35 20.73 2.54 -5.16
C ALA A 35 19.22 2.35 -4.90
N THR A 36 18.85 1.29 -4.20
CA THR A 36 17.44 1.01 -3.86
C THR A 36 16.89 2.03 -2.86
N VAL A 37 17.66 2.39 -1.83
CA VAL A 37 17.29 3.46 -0.89
C VAL A 37 17.11 4.80 -1.62
N ALA A 38 17.98 5.13 -2.56
CA ALA A 38 17.82 6.33 -3.40
C ALA A 38 16.53 6.27 -4.24
N LYS A 39 16.21 5.11 -4.81
CA LYS A 39 14.97 4.88 -5.56
C LYS A 39 13.72 5.04 -4.69
N ILE A 40 13.73 4.49 -3.47
CA ILE A 40 12.62 4.65 -2.51
C ILE A 40 12.42 6.14 -2.18
N LYS A 41 13.48 6.90 -1.95
CA LYS A 41 13.39 8.36 -1.74
C LYS A 41 12.76 9.05 -2.95
N ALA A 42 13.20 8.71 -4.16
CA ALA A 42 12.61 9.26 -5.38
C ALA A 42 11.12 8.91 -5.53
N ALA A 43 10.72 7.69 -5.15
CA ALA A 43 9.31 7.27 -5.16
C ALA A 43 8.49 8.08 -4.15
N VAL A 44 9.01 8.30 -2.93
CA VAL A 44 8.40 9.18 -1.93
C VAL A 44 8.24 10.60 -2.44
N GLU A 45 9.29 11.19 -3.03
CA GLU A 45 9.23 12.52 -3.64
C GLU A 45 8.15 12.61 -4.72
N ARG A 46 8.00 11.53 -5.49
CA ARG A 46 6.95 11.43 -6.51
C ARG A 46 5.55 11.43 -5.89
N VAL A 47 5.32 10.69 -4.82
CA VAL A 47 4.05 10.72 -4.07
C VAL A 47 3.74 12.12 -3.59
N VAL A 48 4.73 12.78 -2.98
CA VAL A 48 4.59 14.15 -2.46
C VAL A 48 4.25 15.15 -3.57
N LYS A 49 4.91 15.03 -4.72
CA LYS A 49 4.72 15.93 -5.84
C LYS A 49 3.34 15.81 -6.48
N PHE A 50 2.84 14.58 -6.64
CA PHE A 50 1.69 14.34 -7.52
C PHE A 50 0.38 14.06 -6.80
N SER A 51 0.39 13.54 -5.56
CA SER A 51 -0.84 13.11 -4.87
C SER A 51 -1.05 13.83 -3.53
N PRO A 52 -1.65 15.04 -3.53
CA PRO A 52 -1.93 15.79 -2.30
C PRO A 52 -2.78 15.02 -1.29
N VAL A 53 -3.68 14.14 -1.76
CA VAL A 53 -4.51 13.28 -0.91
C VAL A 53 -3.63 12.27 -0.17
N SER A 54 -2.67 11.64 -0.87
CA SER A 54 -1.67 10.74 -0.27
C SER A 54 -0.77 11.46 0.73
N VAL A 55 -0.37 12.71 0.46
CA VAL A 55 0.40 13.53 1.42
C VAL A 55 -0.33 13.72 2.75
N ARG A 56 -1.65 13.94 2.72
CA ARG A 56 -2.45 14.02 3.95
C ARG A 56 -2.45 12.69 4.70
N GLY A 57 -2.48 11.57 3.97
CA GLY A 57 -2.32 10.23 4.53
C GLY A 57 -0.99 10.09 5.27
N LEU A 58 0.13 10.40 4.60
CA LEU A 58 1.48 10.38 5.21
C LEU A 58 1.56 11.25 6.47
N ALA A 59 1.01 12.47 6.42
CA ALA A 59 1.00 13.37 7.57
C ALA A 59 0.21 12.79 8.76
N ALA A 60 -0.93 12.14 8.50
CA ALA A 60 -1.71 11.48 9.54
C ALA A 60 -0.94 10.31 10.19
N LEU A 61 -0.22 9.51 9.40
CA LEU A 61 0.63 8.43 9.91
C LEU A 61 1.79 8.98 10.74
N ALA A 62 2.51 9.98 10.23
CA ALA A 62 3.64 10.60 10.91
C ALA A 62 3.24 11.25 12.26
N LYS A 63 2.03 11.80 12.34
CA LYS A 63 1.48 12.32 13.60
C LYS A 63 1.22 11.22 14.63
N ALA A 64 0.87 10.02 14.18
CA ALA A 64 0.51 8.90 15.04
C ALA A 64 1.69 8.00 15.44
N GLY A 65 2.81 8.07 14.72
CA GLY A 65 4.02 7.31 15.04
C GLY A 65 5.07 7.36 13.94
N LYS A 66 6.07 6.48 14.04
CA LYS A 66 7.21 6.49 13.11
C LYS A 66 6.85 5.76 11.83
N ILE A 67 7.32 6.28 10.71
CA ILE A 67 7.22 5.62 9.41
C ILE A 67 8.59 5.06 9.05
N ARG A 68 8.63 3.78 8.69
CA ARG A 68 9.84 3.09 8.27
C ARG A 68 9.62 2.39 6.93
N ILE A 69 10.53 2.56 5.99
CA ILE A 69 10.56 1.81 4.74
C ILE A 69 11.87 1.03 4.70
N VAL A 70 11.78 -0.29 4.70
CA VAL A 70 12.94 -1.18 4.70
C VAL A 70 13.06 -1.82 3.32
N TYR A 71 14.22 -1.74 2.69
CA TYR A 71 14.56 -2.63 1.59
C TYR A 71 15.22 -3.88 2.16
N ASP A 72 14.65 -5.05 1.87
CA ASP A 72 15.22 -6.34 2.20
C ASP A 72 15.20 -7.26 0.98
N ALA A 73 16.39 -7.58 0.45
CA ALA A 73 16.54 -8.46 -0.71
C ALA A 73 16.20 -9.93 -0.40
N ALA A 74 16.30 -10.34 0.86
CA ALA A 74 15.90 -11.67 1.30
C ALA A 74 14.38 -11.81 1.43
N PHE A 75 13.64 -10.69 1.45
CA PHE A 75 12.19 -10.67 1.53
C PHE A 75 11.52 -10.78 0.14
N PRO A 76 10.43 -11.57 0.01
CA PRO A 76 9.95 -12.58 0.97
C PRO A 76 10.84 -13.83 0.93
N GLU A 77 10.70 -14.72 1.92
CA GLU A 77 11.31 -16.06 1.84
C GLU A 77 11.07 -16.68 0.46
N ARG A 78 12.10 -17.36 -0.06
CA ARG A 78 12.10 -17.91 -1.42
C ARG A 78 10.87 -18.80 -1.65
N SER A 79 10.03 -18.41 -2.59
CA SER A 79 8.88 -19.20 -3.04
C SER A 79 8.69 -19.01 -4.54
N LEU A 80 8.68 -20.11 -5.28
CA LEU A 80 8.51 -20.12 -6.74
C LEU A 80 7.13 -19.63 -7.21
N SER A 81 6.17 -19.43 -6.28
CA SER A 81 4.77 -19.12 -6.61
C SER A 81 4.29 -17.74 -6.17
N ARG A 82 5.12 -16.93 -5.51
CA ARG A 82 4.70 -15.63 -4.94
C ARG A 82 5.71 -14.51 -5.22
N VAL A 83 5.30 -13.56 -6.05
CA VAL A 83 6.01 -12.28 -6.23
C VAL A 83 5.45 -11.28 -5.21
N VAL A 84 6.25 -10.92 -4.20
CA VAL A 84 5.92 -9.85 -3.26
C VAL A 84 6.82 -8.66 -3.57
N ILE A 85 6.19 -7.56 -3.98
CA ILE A 85 6.87 -6.33 -4.41
C ILE A 85 7.24 -5.51 -3.18
N ALA A 86 6.25 -5.27 -2.33
CA ALA A 86 6.41 -4.76 -0.99
C ALA A 86 5.31 -5.35 -0.11
N ALA A 87 5.46 -5.22 1.21
CA ALA A 87 4.45 -5.64 2.17
C ALA A 87 4.43 -4.69 3.37
N TYR A 88 3.24 -4.32 3.81
CA TYR A 88 3.04 -3.67 5.10
C TYR A 88 3.14 -4.68 6.25
N LEU A 89 4.01 -4.41 7.23
CA LEU A 89 4.19 -5.27 8.39
C LEU A 89 3.34 -4.82 9.57
N VAL A 90 2.53 -5.72 10.12
CA VAL A 90 1.71 -5.48 11.30
C VAL A 90 2.36 -6.13 12.52
N GLY A 91 2.85 -5.31 13.45
CA GLY A 91 3.23 -5.78 14.79
C GLY A 91 4.66 -6.26 14.98
N GLU A 92 5.46 -6.40 13.93
CA GLU A 92 6.88 -6.81 14.04
C GLU A 92 7.80 -5.71 14.58
N PHE A 93 7.36 -4.45 14.49
CA PHE A 93 8.03 -3.30 15.08
C PHE A 93 7.05 -2.59 16.01
N GLN A 94 6.91 -3.08 17.25
CA GLN A 94 6.21 -2.34 18.30
C GLN A 94 7.25 -1.67 19.19
N PRO A 95 7.41 -0.34 19.15
CA PRO A 95 8.29 0.33 20.09
C PRO A 95 7.72 0.16 21.51
N GLN A 96 8.62 -0.01 22.48
CA GLN A 96 8.27 -0.17 23.91
C GLN A 96 7.54 1.05 24.50
N ASP A 97 7.49 2.18 23.79
CA ASP A 97 6.85 3.43 24.19
C ASP A 97 5.35 3.53 23.81
N GLY A 98 4.77 2.48 23.21
CA GLY A 98 3.36 2.44 22.83
C GLY A 98 2.99 3.21 21.56
N LYS A 99 3.96 3.79 20.84
CA LYS A 99 3.72 4.39 19.52
C LYS A 99 3.49 3.31 18.45
N ARG A 100 2.77 3.66 17.38
CA ARG A 100 2.54 2.74 16.25
C ARG A 100 3.63 2.97 15.21
N ASP A 101 4.44 1.96 14.92
CA ASP A 101 5.29 2.02 13.72
C ASP A 101 4.48 1.62 12.49
N PHE A 102 4.66 2.38 11.42
CA PHE A 102 4.11 2.12 10.10
C PHE A 102 5.26 1.66 9.22
N THR A 103 5.43 0.33 9.12
CA THR A 103 6.58 -0.28 8.46
C THR A 103 6.16 -0.95 7.15
N VAL A 104 6.85 -0.59 6.08
CA VAL A 104 6.75 -1.27 4.78
C VAL A 104 8.09 -1.90 4.46
N VAL A 105 8.09 -3.15 4.01
CA VAL A 105 9.26 -3.82 3.44
C VAL A 105 9.13 -3.86 1.93
N VAL A 106 10.09 -3.30 1.21
CA VAL A 106 10.28 -3.45 -0.23
C VAL A 106 11.17 -4.67 -0.45
N GLY A 107 10.65 -5.66 -1.17
CA GLY A 107 11.38 -6.89 -1.48
C GLY A 107 12.27 -6.77 -2.72
N ARG A 108 12.99 -7.85 -3.04
CA ARG A 108 13.87 -7.92 -4.23
C ARG A 108 13.18 -7.54 -5.55
N PHE A 109 11.89 -7.87 -5.70
CA PHE A 109 11.14 -7.53 -6.90
C PHE A 109 10.81 -6.04 -6.98
N GLY A 110 10.38 -5.41 -5.88
CA GLY A 110 10.09 -3.98 -5.84
C GLY A 110 11.32 -3.11 -6.03
N ALA A 111 12.49 -3.58 -5.61
CA ALA A 111 13.75 -2.89 -5.88
C ALA A 111 14.07 -2.76 -7.38
N ASN A 112 13.58 -3.67 -8.22
CA ASN A 112 13.76 -3.65 -9.67
C ASN A 112 12.67 -2.86 -10.41
N TRP A 113 11.63 -2.40 -9.73
CA TRP A 113 10.57 -1.61 -10.34
C TRP A 113 11.02 -0.18 -10.69
N SER A 114 10.26 0.47 -11.56
CA SER A 114 10.41 1.90 -11.86
C SER A 114 10.09 2.75 -10.61
N VAL A 115 10.52 4.00 -10.60
CA VAL A 115 10.20 4.93 -9.50
C VAL A 115 8.69 5.19 -9.44
N GLU A 116 8.06 5.29 -10.62
CA GLU A 116 6.62 5.43 -10.83
C GLU A 116 5.83 4.30 -10.16
N ASP A 117 6.17 3.05 -10.48
CA ASP A 117 5.44 1.89 -9.99
C ASP A 117 5.72 1.64 -8.51
N LEU A 118 6.96 1.87 -8.06
CA LEU A 118 7.30 1.81 -6.65
C LEU A 118 6.51 2.84 -5.84
N ALA A 119 6.32 4.05 -6.35
CA ALA A 119 5.50 5.07 -5.69
C ALA A 119 4.05 4.61 -5.53
N ALA A 120 3.47 4.00 -6.56
CA ALA A 120 2.10 3.45 -6.49
C ALA A 120 1.98 2.34 -5.44
N VAL A 121 2.96 1.44 -5.38
CA VAL A 121 3.01 0.37 -4.38
C VAL A 121 3.23 0.92 -2.97
N LEU A 122 4.07 1.94 -2.79
CA LEU A 122 4.21 2.59 -1.49
C LEU A 122 2.89 3.25 -1.05
N VAL A 123 2.11 3.83 -1.96
CA VAL A 123 0.77 4.34 -1.61
C VAL A 123 -0.17 3.20 -1.18
N HIS A 124 -0.14 2.06 -1.86
CA HIS A 124 -0.91 0.87 -1.46
C HIS A 124 -0.53 0.40 -0.05
N GLU A 125 0.75 0.07 0.14
CA GLU A 125 1.25 -0.55 1.36
C GLU A 125 1.30 0.46 2.51
N LEU A 126 1.98 1.59 2.33
CA LEU A 126 2.21 2.52 3.43
C LEU A 126 0.93 3.28 3.78
N ILE A 127 0.24 3.83 2.78
CA ILE A 127 -0.91 4.71 3.06
C ILE A 127 -2.18 3.90 3.23
N GLY A 128 -2.50 2.99 2.30
CA GLY A 128 -3.67 2.14 2.38
C GLY A 128 -3.70 1.33 3.69
N HIS A 129 -2.71 0.46 3.87
CA HIS A 129 -2.63 -0.34 5.10
C HIS A 129 -2.25 0.47 6.33
N GLY A 130 -1.41 1.51 6.22
CA GLY A 130 -1.11 2.38 7.37
C GLY A 130 -2.35 3.08 7.92
N ILE A 131 -3.24 3.60 7.08
CA ILE A 131 -4.49 4.23 7.52
C ILE A 131 -5.42 3.20 8.17
N GLN A 132 -5.45 1.96 7.67
CA GLN A 132 -6.18 0.86 8.31
C GLN A 132 -5.61 0.52 9.69
N ARG A 133 -4.29 0.49 9.82
CA ARG A 133 -3.62 0.32 11.11
C ARG A 133 -3.92 1.46 12.06
N LEU A 134 -3.94 2.71 11.58
CA LEU A 134 -4.33 3.88 12.36
C LEU A 134 -5.78 3.76 12.88
N LYS A 135 -6.67 3.18 12.07
CA LYS A 135 -8.07 2.93 12.42
C LYS A 135 -8.30 1.62 13.20
N ASN A 136 -7.24 0.92 13.62
CA ASN A 136 -7.31 -0.38 14.32
C ASN A 136 -8.18 -1.41 13.59
N ARG A 137 -7.92 -1.60 12.30
CA ARG A 137 -8.70 -2.48 11.40
C ARG A 137 -8.15 -3.91 11.28
N PHE A 138 -6.83 -4.07 11.40
CA PHE A 138 -6.18 -5.40 11.37
C PHE A 138 -6.67 -6.30 12.50
N GLY A 139 -6.92 -7.58 12.19
CA GLY A 139 -7.47 -8.57 13.12
C GLY A 139 -8.98 -8.47 13.38
N HIS A 140 -9.64 -7.39 12.90
CA HIS A 140 -11.07 -7.16 13.11
C HIS A 140 -11.88 -7.18 11.80
N ASP A 141 -11.22 -6.91 10.67
CA ASP A 141 -11.86 -6.82 9.36
C ASP A 141 -11.54 -7.98 8.44
N ARG A 142 -12.36 -8.16 7.38
CA ARG A 142 -12.05 -9.12 6.34
C ARG A 142 -10.83 -8.61 5.57
N PRO A 143 -9.83 -9.46 5.30
CA PRO A 143 -8.67 -9.10 4.49
C PRO A 143 -9.07 -8.49 3.13
N ILE A 144 -10.10 -9.03 2.48
CA ILE A 144 -10.58 -8.53 1.18
C ILE A 144 -11.04 -7.06 1.21
N ASP A 145 -11.60 -6.59 2.33
CA ASP A 145 -12.02 -5.19 2.47
C ASP A 145 -10.79 -4.28 2.64
N LEU A 146 -9.79 -4.74 3.38
CA LEU A 146 -8.53 -4.04 3.58
C LEU A 146 -7.77 -3.90 2.26
N GLU A 147 -7.65 -4.99 1.51
CA GLU A 147 -7.05 -5.00 0.18
C GLU A 147 -7.79 -4.10 -0.80
N CYS A 148 -9.13 -4.07 -0.75
CA CYS A 148 -9.90 -3.17 -1.61
C CYS A 148 -9.56 -1.70 -1.34
N GLU A 149 -9.59 -1.25 -0.09
CA GLU A 149 -9.25 0.14 0.25
C GLU A 149 -7.80 0.47 -0.14
N ALA A 150 -6.85 -0.43 0.10
CA ALA A 150 -5.45 -0.23 -0.30
C ALA A 150 -5.28 -0.14 -1.83
N ARG A 151 -6.01 -0.94 -2.61
CA ARG A 151 -6.06 -0.81 -4.07
C ARG A 151 -6.70 0.49 -4.55
N LEU A 152 -7.70 1.01 -3.84
CA LEU A 152 -8.27 2.34 -4.14
C LEU A 152 -7.22 3.44 -3.93
N TRP A 153 -6.44 3.38 -2.85
CA TRP A 153 -5.31 4.30 -2.65
C TRP A 153 -4.27 4.19 -3.78
N GLN A 154 -3.96 2.97 -4.23
CA GLN A 154 -3.04 2.77 -5.35
C GLN A 154 -3.59 3.37 -6.66
N GLN A 155 -4.87 3.13 -6.99
CA GLN A 155 -5.52 3.69 -8.18
C GLN A 155 -5.63 5.22 -8.11
N LEU A 156 -5.86 5.79 -6.92
CA LEU A 156 -5.83 7.23 -6.69
C LEU A 156 -4.46 7.80 -7.12
N TYR A 157 -3.36 7.19 -6.67
CA TYR A 157 -2.03 7.64 -7.05
C TYR A 157 -1.81 7.57 -8.57
N TYR A 158 -2.22 6.47 -9.22
CA TYR A 158 -2.11 6.35 -10.68
C TYR A 158 -2.84 7.48 -11.40
N THR A 159 -4.04 7.85 -10.94
CA THR A 159 -4.82 8.97 -11.49
C THR A 159 -4.13 10.31 -11.22
N ASP A 160 -3.74 10.58 -9.97
CA ASP A 160 -3.10 11.82 -9.54
C ASP A 160 -1.78 12.09 -10.29
N ALA A 161 -0.96 11.05 -10.46
CA ALA A 161 0.31 11.10 -11.18
C ALA A 161 0.15 11.09 -12.71
N LYS A 162 -1.09 11.10 -13.23
CA LYS A 162 -1.42 11.04 -14.66
C LYS A 162 -0.72 9.88 -15.38
N MET A 163 -0.59 8.74 -14.70
CA MET A 163 -0.01 7.56 -15.30
C MET A 163 -0.95 7.02 -16.39
N PRO A 164 -0.42 6.44 -17.49
CA PRO A 164 -1.24 5.86 -18.56
C PRO A 164 -2.28 4.89 -18.00
N GLN A 165 -3.55 5.09 -18.34
CA GLN A 165 -4.65 4.28 -17.79
C GLN A 165 -5.10 3.16 -18.72
N ASP A 166 -4.67 3.18 -19.97
CA ASP A 166 -5.10 2.27 -21.04
C ASP A 166 -4.04 1.19 -21.37
N THR A 167 -2.94 1.14 -20.62
CA THR A 167 -1.96 0.04 -20.75
C THR A 167 -2.57 -1.28 -20.30
N ARG A 168 -2.02 -2.38 -20.83
CA ARG A 168 -2.46 -3.73 -20.46
C ARG A 168 -2.33 -3.96 -18.95
N GLU A 169 -1.23 -3.51 -18.37
CA GLU A 169 -0.93 -3.63 -16.94
C GLU A 169 -1.99 -2.91 -16.10
N MET A 170 -2.40 -1.70 -16.50
CA MET A 170 -3.41 -0.95 -15.78
C MET A 170 -4.83 -1.51 -15.96
N VAL A 171 -5.14 -2.05 -17.13
CA VAL A 171 -6.39 -2.79 -17.36
C VAL A 171 -6.45 -4.04 -16.48
N ASP A 172 -5.35 -4.80 -16.42
CA ASP A 172 -5.26 -6.02 -15.61
C ASP A 172 -5.31 -5.70 -14.10
N PHE A 173 -4.63 -4.63 -13.67
CA PHE A 173 -4.71 -4.10 -12.31
C PHE A 173 -6.16 -3.75 -11.92
N ARG A 174 -6.88 -2.99 -12.75
CA ARG A 174 -8.28 -2.63 -12.48
C ARG A 174 -9.18 -3.85 -12.45
N ARG A 175 -9.05 -4.77 -13.41
CA ARG A 175 -9.82 -6.02 -13.45
C ARG A 175 -9.59 -6.87 -12.19
N ALA A 176 -8.34 -6.99 -11.75
CA ALA A 176 -8.00 -7.71 -10.53
C ALA A 176 -8.60 -7.01 -9.31
N THR A 177 -8.48 -5.68 -9.22
CA THR A 177 -9.06 -4.87 -8.14
C THR A 177 -10.57 -5.06 -8.07
N ASP A 178 -11.27 -4.82 -9.18
CA ASP A 178 -12.72 -4.84 -9.25
C ASP A 178 -13.33 -6.21 -8.96
N ARG A 179 -12.73 -7.27 -9.50
CA ARG A 179 -13.30 -8.62 -9.43
C ARG A 179 -12.85 -9.42 -8.21
N ARG A 180 -11.61 -9.23 -7.76
CA ARG A 180 -11.03 -10.09 -6.71
C ARG A 180 -11.14 -9.49 -5.32
N VAL A 181 -11.07 -8.16 -5.19
CA VAL A 181 -11.04 -7.52 -3.86
C VAL A 181 -12.14 -6.49 -3.64
N CYS A 182 -12.56 -5.76 -4.67
CA CYS A 182 -13.55 -4.69 -4.54
C CYS A 182 -14.97 -5.05 -4.97
N HIS A 183 -15.27 -6.33 -5.24
CA HIS A 183 -16.58 -6.74 -5.76
C HIS A 183 -17.76 -6.30 -4.87
N ASP A 184 -17.68 -6.54 -3.56
CA ASP A 184 -18.76 -6.18 -2.62
C ASP A 184 -18.91 -4.65 -2.51
N PHE A 185 -17.80 -3.92 -2.49
CA PHE A 185 -17.81 -2.46 -2.45
C PHE A 185 -18.41 -1.88 -3.73
N ARG A 186 -18.03 -2.38 -4.91
CA ARG A 186 -18.64 -1.97 -6.19
C ARG A 186 -20.14 -2.22 -6.20
N ARG A 187 -20.60 -3.35 -5.66
CA ARG A 187 -22.05 -3.62 -5.53
C ARG A 187 -22.75 -2.61 -4.61
N PHE A 188 -22.07 -2.15 -3.56
CA PHE A 188 -22.58 -1.07 -2.71
C PHE A 188 -22.65 0.25 -3.47
N VAL A 189 -21.56 0.68 -4.12
CA VAL A 189 -21.50 1.91 -4.93
C VAL A 189 -22.56 1.90 -6.03
N GLY A 190 -22.74 0.80 -6.76
CA GLY A 190 -23.77 0.68 -7.80
C GLY A 190 -25.20 0.86 -7.28
N LYS A 191 -25.45 0.61 -5.99
CA LYS A 191 -26.77 0.82 -5.36
C LYS A 191 -26.93 2.22 -4.78
N THR A 192 -25.89 2.76 -4.16
CA THR A 192 -25.97 4.00 -3.38
C THR A 192 -25.54 5.23 -4.17
N GLN A 193 -24.64 5.06 -5.15
CA GLN A 193 -24.06 6.11 -5.97
C GLN A 193 -23.96 5.68 -7.45
N PRO A 194 -25.09 5.49 -8.18
CA PRO A 194 -25.07 4.94 -9.54
C PRO A 194 -24.27 5.77 -10.56
N ALA A 195 -24.19 7.10 -10.37
CA ALA A 195 -23.38 7.96 -11.25
C ALA A 195 -21.88 7.68 -11.09
N MET A 196 -21.39 7.61 -9.85
CA MET A 196 -20.01 7.27 -9.54
C MET A 196 -19.64 5.87 -10.04
N MET A 197 -20.56 4.91 -9.95
CA MET A 197 -20.36 3.57 -10.52
C MET A 197 -20.15 3.61 -12.04
N ARG A 198 -20.93 4.43 -12.76
CA ARG A 198 -20.75 4.60 -14.22
C ARG A 198 -19.38 5.20 -14.54
N ASP A 199 -18.92 6.19 -13.78
CA ASP A 199 -17.62 6.81 -14.02
C ASP A 199 -16.48 5.82 -13.77
N TRP A 200 -16.60 5.00 -12.72
CA TRP A 200 -15.67 3.90 -12.47
C TRP A 200 -15.66 2.90 -13.63
N ASP A 201 -16.82 2.46 -14.13
CA ASP A 201 -16.91 1.49 -15.24
C ASP A 201 -16.30 2.02 -16.55
N HIS A 202 -16.33 3.33 -16.79
CA HIS A 202 -15.68 3.97 -17.94
C HIS A 202 -14.18 4.25 -17.72
N GLY A 203 -13.60 3.78 -16.61
CA GLY A 203 -12.18 3.99 -16.30
C GLY A 203 -11.83 5.43 -15.94
N ARG A 204 -12.82 6.24 -15.53
CA ARG A 204 -12.65 7.62 -15.06
C ARG A 204 -13.16 7.81 -13.62
N PRO A 205 -12.74 6.96 -12.67
CA PRO A 205 -13.28 7.02 -11.32
C PRO A 205 -12.90 8.33 -10.62
N ASP A 206 -13.86 8.92 -9.90
CA ASP A 206 -13.58 9.92 -8.86
C ASP A 206 -12.95 9.20 -7.64
N MET A 207 -11.63 9.09 -7.67
CA MET A 207 -10.90 8.31 -6.66
C MET A 207 -11.01 8.88 -5.24
N PRO A 208 -10.90 10.22 -5.01
CA PRO A 208 -11.18 10.79 -3.69
C PRO A 208 -12.60 10.48 -3.20
N GLY A 209 -13.62 10.67 -4.05
CA GLY A 209 -15.01 10.36 -3.69
C GLY A 209 -15.23 8.88 -3.38
N LEU A 210 -14.58 7.98 -4.12
CA LEU A 210 -14.65 6.54 -3.84
C LEU A 210 -14.05 6.17 -2.48
N LEU A 211 -12.94 6.79 -2.07
CA LEU A 211 -12.35 6.55 -0.75
C LEU A 211 -13.25 7.05 0.40
N GLU A 212 -14.02 8.12 0.18
CA GLU A 212 -15.04 8.60 1.12
C GLU A 212 -16.21 7.63 1.21
N VAL A 213 -16.80 7.24 0.08
CA VAL A 213 -17.90 6.26 0.01
C VAL A 213 -17.48 4.90 0.57
N PHE A 214 -16.19 4.54 0.47
CA PHE A 214 -15.66 3.34 1.12
C PHE A 214 -15.82 3.39 2.63
N GLN A 215 -15.69 4.55 3.27
CA GLN A 215 -15.89 4.67 4.72
C GLN A 215 -17.35 4.39 5.12
N ASP A 216 -18.32 4.81 4.31
CA ASP A 216 -19.75 4.54 4.52
C ASP A 216 -20.06 3.05 4.36
N TYR A 217 -19.57 2.45 3.26
CA TYR A 217 -19.64 1.01 3.04
C TYR A 217 -19.08 0.24 4.24
N TYR A 218 -17.91 0.65 4.70
CA TYR A 218 -17.19 0.01 5.78
C TYR A 218 -17.92 0.15 7.14
N ALA A 219 -18.50 1.32 7.42
CA ALA A 219 -19.32 1.54 8.61
C ALA A 219 -20.57 0.62 8.62
N LEU A 220 -21.21 0.46 7.46
CA LEU A 220 -22.36 -0.44 7.29
C LEU A 220 -22.00 -1.90 7.59
N ILE A 221 -20.92 -2.41 7.00
CA ILE A 221 -20.53 -3.82 7.20
C ILE A 221 -20.07 -4.10 8.64
N ARG A 222 -19.38 -3.15 9.31
CA ARG A 222 -19.02 -3.30 10.73
C ARG A 222 -20.25 -3.39 11.61
N LYS A 223 -21.23 -2.50 11.41
CA LYS A 223 -22.48 -2.50 12.17
C LYS A 223 -23.24 -3.82 11.98
N ALA A 224 -23.27 -4.33 10.76
CA ALA A 224 -23.89 -5.63 10.46
C ALA A 224 -23.18 -6.79 11.17
N ARG A 225 -21.84 -6.80 11.20
CA ARG A 225 -21.05 -7.83 11.91
C ARG A 225 -21.25 -7.79 13.42
N ALA A 226 -21.21 -6.59 14.02
CA ALA A 226 -21.44 -6.42 15.47
C ALA A 226 -22.82 -6.93 15.89
N ARG A 227 -23.86 -6.76 15.06
CA ARG A 227 -25.20 -7.30 15.31
C ARG A 227 -25.27 -8.82 15.21
N LYS A 228 -24.49 -9.44 14.31
CA LYS A 228 -24.41 -10.91 14.20
C LYS A 228 -23.67 -11.53 15.40
N GLY A 229 -22.57 -10.92 15.84
CA GLY A 229 -21.79 -11.40 16.99
C GLY A 229 -22.50 -11.30 18.35
N LYS A 230 -23.55 -10.48 18.47
CA LYS A 230 -24.40 -10.40 19.69
C LYS A 230 -25.55 -11.40 19.72
N LYS A 231 -25.79 -12.13 18.64
CA LYS A 231 -26.87 -13.13 18.53
C LYS A 231 -26.39 -14.56 18.77
N ASN A 232 -25.10 -14.72 19.04
CA ASN A 232 -24.46 -15.95 19.51
C ASN A 232 -23.96 -15.73 20.94
#